data_AF-A0A373G2G2-F1
#
_entry.id   AF-A0A373G2G2-F1
#
_cell.length_a   1.000
_cell.length_b   1.000
_cell.length_c   1.000
_cell.angle_alpha   90.00
_cell.angle_beta   90.00
_cell.angle_gamma   90.00
#
_symmetry.space_group_name_H-M   'P 1'
#
loop_
_entity.id
_entity.type
_entity.pdbx_description
1 polymer ?
#
loop_
_entity_poly.entity_id
_entity_poly.type
_entity_poly.pdbx_seq_one_letter_code
_entity_poly.pdbx_strand_id
1 'polypeptide(L)'
;MKISEEGVAISKRFFAALAMLKEQKKIRGLQTFTRNHDINRWNINQVKFYPDRSVLKPEWIAYIHDDYGISVTWIVLGKEPVFDPKWKGGGK
;
A
#
# COMPACT_ATOMS: atom_id res chain seq x y z
N MET A 1 -18.95 4.71 8.17
CA MET A 1 -18.31 5.91 7.61
C MET A 1 -18.27 5.75 6.10
N LYS A 2 -18.67 6.77 5.33
CA LYS A 2 -18.57 6.75 3.86
C LYS A 2 -17.23 7.34 3.45
N ILE A 3 -16.39 6.56 2.79
CA ILE A 3 -15.11 7.01 2.23
C ILE A 3 -15.39 7.75 0.91
N SER A 4 -14.69 8.86 0.65
CA SER A 4 -14.82 9.59 -0.60
C SER A 4 -14.23 8.80 -1.78
N GLU A 5 -14.52 9.23 -3.01
CA GLU A 5 -13.94 8.61 -4.20
C GLU A 5 -12.41 8.69 -4.19
N GLU A 6 -11.84 9.79 -3.69
CA GLU A 6 -10.40 9.95 -3.51
C GLU A 6 -9.84 8.94 -2.51
N GLY A 7 -10.50 8.75 -1.36
CA GLY A 7 -10.07 7.75 -0.38
C GLY A 7 -10.11 6.32 -0.91
N VAL A 8 -11.12 6.00 -1.74
CA VAL A 8 -11.21 4.72 -2.46
C VAL A 8 -10.07 4.59 -3.47
N ALA A 9 -9.75 5.65 -4.21
CA ALA A 9 -8.68 5.66 -5.21
C ALA A 9 -7.29 5.46 -4.56
N ILE A 10 -7.04 6.07 -3.41
CA ILE A 10 -5.81 5.87 -2.61
C ILE A 10 -5.70 4.39 -2.20
N SER A 11 -6.79 3.80 -1.70
CA SER A 11 -6.82 2.38 -1.30
C SER A 11 -6.55 1.47 -2.49
N LYS A 12 -7.15 1.74 -3.66
CA LYS A 12 -6.90 0.99 -4.90
C LYS A 12 -5.44 1.07 -5.34
N ARG A 13 -4.82 2.26 -5.31
CA ARG A 13 -3.40 2.43 -5.65
C ARG A 13 -2.47 1.69 -4.69
N PHE A 14 -2.76 1.71 -3.39
CA PHE A 14 -2.01 0.92 -2.41
C PHE A 14 -2.01 -0.58 -2.74
N PHE A 15 -3.18 -1.17 -3.04
CA PHE A 15 -3.26 -2.59 -3.42
C PHE A 15 -2.69 -2.89 -4.80
N ALA A 16 -2.75 -1.92 -5.74
CA ALA A 16 -2.06 -2.03 -7.02
C ALA A 16 -0.53 -2.08 -6.82
N ALA A 17 0.03 -1.28 -5.91
CA ALA A 17 1.44 -1.36 -5.55
C ALA A 17 1.84 -2.75 -5.02
N LEU A 18 1.05 -3.31 -4.10
CA LEU A 18 1.29 -4.68 -3.60
C LEU A 18 1.20 -5.75 -4.70
N ALA A 19 0.31 -5.57 -5.68
CA ALA A 19 0.21 -6.46 -6.83
C ALA A 19 1.44 -6.35 -7.74
N MET A 20 1.86 -5.13 -8.08
CA MET A 20 3.08 -4.87 -8.86
C MET A 20 4.32 -5.46 -8.19
N LEU A 21 4.49 -5.27 -6.88
CA LEU A 21 5.61 -5.84 -6.12
C LEU A 21 5.60 -7.37 -6.14
N LYS A 22 4.41 -7.98 -6.12
CA LYS A 22 4.27 -9.44 -6.22
C LYS A 22 4.67 -9.94 -7.61
N GLU A 23 4.24 -9.26 -8.67
CA GLU A 23 4.61 -9.58 -10.06
C GLU A 23 6.12 -9.45 -10.28
N GLN A 24 6.74 -8.42 -9.71
CA GLN A 24 8.20 -8.22 -9.72
C GLN A 24 8.96 -9.16 -8.77
N LYS A 25 8.26 -10.08 -8.08
CA LYS A 25 8.83 -11.01 -7.10
C LYS A 25 9.58 -10.34 -5.94
N LYS A 26 9.28 -9.06 -5.65
CA LYS A 26 9.81 -8.31 -4.49
C LYS A 26 9.12 -8.71 -3.19
N ILE A 27 7.88 -9.18 -3.29
CA ILE A 27 7.11 -9.72 -2.18
C ILE A 27 6.36 -10.98 -2.61
N ARG A 28 6.22 -11.97 -1.72
CA ARG A 28 5.39 -13.16 -2.01
C ARG A 28 3.89 -12.81 -2.13
N GLY A 29 3.47 -11.77 -1.43
CA GLY A 29 2.13 -11.20 -1.48
C GLY A 29 1.71 -10.58 -0.16
N LEU A 30 0.42 -10.28 -0.03
CA LEU A 30 -0.18 -9.58 1.11
C LEU A 30 0.18 -10.19 2.48
N GLN A 31 0.36 -11.51 2.57
CA GLN A 31 0.71 -12.17 3.84
C GLN A 31 2.08 -11.78 4.36
N THR A 32 3.06 -11.64 3.48
CA THR A 32 4.41 -11.21 3.86
C THR A 32 4.34 -9.79 4.40
N PHE A 33 3.63 -8.89 3.71
CA PHE A 33 3.46 -7.51 4.14
C PHE A 33 2.82 -7.42 5.53
N THR A 34 1.71 -8.15 5.73
CA THR A 34 1.03 -8.13 7.03
C THR A 34 1.87 -8.68 8.16
N ARG A 35 2.66 -9.75 7.91
CA ARG A 35 3.49 -10.36 8.94
C ARG A 35 4.66 -9.47 9.35
N ASN A 36 5.27 -8.77 8.39
CA ASN A 36 6.44 -7.92 8.63
C ASN A 36 6.11 -6.68 9.50
N HIS A 37 4.83 -6.30 9.56
CA HIS A 37 4.34 -5.09 10.24
C HIS A 37 3.25 -5.37 11.28
N ASP A 38 3.09 -6.63 11.70
CA ASP A 38 2.07 -7.09 12.67
C ASP A 38 0.64 -6.59 12.35
N ILE A 39 0.27 -6.59 11.07
CA ILE A 39 -1.04 -6.12 10.61
C ILE A 39 -2.05 -7.25 10.70
N ASN A 40 -3.16 -6.97 11.38
CA ASN A 40 -4.31 -7.87 11.39
C ASN A 40 -4.84 -8.13 9.96
N ARG A 41 -4.86 -9.41 9.55
CA ARG A 41 -5.21 -9.82 8.19
C ARG A 41 -6.67 -9.54 7.84
N TRP A 42 -7.58 -9.59 8.80
CA TRP A 42 -8.99 -9.27 8.57
C TRP A 42 -9.15 -7.78 8.26
N ASN A 43 -8.49 -6.90 9.01
CA ASN A 43 -8.55 -5.46 8.81
C ASN A 43 -8.09 -5.06 7.40
N ILE A 44 -6.90 -5.51 6.97
CA ILE A 44 -6.41 -5.17 5.62
C ILE A 44 -7.28 -5.77 4.50
N ASN A 45 -7.89 -6.93 4.73
CA ASN A 45 -8.84 -7.51 3.77
C ASN A 45 -10.12 -6.66 3.69
N GLN A 46 -10.61 -6.09 4.80
CA GLN A 46 -11.75 -5.17 4.77
C GLN A 46 -11.45 -3.95 3.89
N VAL A 47 -10.27 -3.36 3.99
CA VAL A 47 -9.84 -2.26 3.10
C VAL A 47 -9.73 -2.71 1.65
N LYS A 48 -9.21 -3.92 1.40
CA LYS A 48 -9.07 -4.46 0.04
C LYS A 48 -10.41 -4.66 -0.67
N PHE A 49 -11.36 -5.30 0.01
CA PHE A 49 -12.63 -5.72 -0.59
C PHE A 49 -13.73 -4.68 -0.44
N TYR A 50 -13.64 -3.80 0.57
CA TYR A 50 -14.64 -2.78 0.88
C TYR A 50 -13.98 -1.41 1.16
N PRO A 51 -13.26 -0.82 0.18
CA PRO A 51 -12.53 0.43 0.36
C PRO A 51 -13.44 1.66 0.53
N ASP A 52 -14.73 1.54 0.24
CA ASP A 52 -15.77 2.57 0.40
C ASP A 52 -16.24 2.73 1.85
N ARG A 53 -15.97 1.75 2.71
CA ARG A 53 -16.39 1.71 4.12
C ARG A 53 -15.28 1.38 5.12
N SER A 54 -14.07 1.09 4.64
CA SER A 54 -12.91 0.72 5.46
C SER A 54 -11.73 1.63 5.17
N VAL A 55 -11.06 2.11 6.22
CA VAL A 55 -9.98 3.11 6.10
C VAL A 55 -8.64 2.42 5.82
N LEU A 56 -7.96 2.85 4.75
CA LEU A 56 -6.54 2.58 4.59
C LEU A 56 -5.77 3.35 5.65
N LYS A 57 -5.07 2.62 6.52
CA LYS A 57 -4.30 3.25 7.58
C LYS A 57 -3.05 3.95 7.03
N PRO A 58 -2.76 5.21 7.41
CA PRO A 58 -1.61 5.94 6.89
C PRO A 58 -0.27 5.25 7.12
N GLU A 59 -0.08 4.55 8.25
CA GLU A 59 1.15 3.82 8.54
C GLU A 59 1.44 2.72 7.51
N TRP A 60 0.43 2.13 6.86
CA TRP A 60 0.65 1.13 5.81
C TRP A 60 1.27 1.74 4.55
N ILE A 61 0.95 3.01 4.26
CA ILE A 61 1.56 3.76 3.15
C ILE A 61 3.03 4.04 3.46
N ALA A 62 3.36 4.38 4.71
CA ALA A 62 4.75 4.54 5.13
C ALA A 62 5.52 3.21 5.01
N TYR A 63 4.94 2.11 5.49
CA TYR A 63 5.57 0.78 5.45
C TYR A 63 5.88 0.29 4.04
N ILE A 64 4.97 0.46 3.08
CA ILE A 64 5.22 0.02 1.70
C ILE A 64 6.27 0.90 1.00
N HIS A 65 6.36 2.18 1.36
CA HIS A 65 7.44 3.06 0.92
C HIS A 65 8.78 2.60 1.52
N ASP A 66 8.85 2.39 2.82
CA ASP A 66 10.11 2.06 3.49
C ASP A 66 10.67 0.71 3.03
N ASP A 67 9.80 -0.32 2.94
CA ASP A 67 10.20 -1.67 2.55
C ASP A 67 10.57 -1.79 1.06
N TYR A 68 9.87 -1.06 0.17
CA TYR A 68 9.88 -1.34 -1.27
C TYR A 68 10.08 -0.12 -2.17
N GLY A 69 10.19 1.08 -1.61
CA GLY A 69 10.40 2.32 -2.36
C GLY A 69 9.20 2.76 -3.18
N ILE A 70 7.98 2.36 -2.83
CA ILE A 70 6.78 2.85 -3.50
C ILE A 70 6.54 4.33 -3.14
N SER A 71 6.33 5.16 -4.15
CA SER A 71 6.11 6.60 -3.99
C SER A 71 4.83 6.89 -3.23
N VAL A 72 4.94 7.59 -2.09
CA VAL A 72 3.80 8.09 -1.32
C VAL A 72 2.97 9.07 -2.16
N THR A 73 3.64 9.91 -2.95
CA THR A 73 3.01 10.84 -3.88
C THR A 73 2.16 10.11 -4.91
N TRP A 74 2.63 8.97 -5.41
CA TRP A 74 1.86 8.15 -6.34
C TRP A 74 0.65 7.51 -5.66
N ILE A 75 0.81 6.92 -4.47
CA ILE A 75 -0.32 6.34 -3.73
C ILE A 75 -1.38 7.40 -3.42
N VAL A 76 -0.99 8.57 -2.93
CA VAL A 76 -1.93 9.59 -2.46
C VAL A 76 -2.52 10.38 -3.62
N LEU A 77 -1.69 10.87 -4.56
CA LEU A 77 -2.09 11.81 -5.60
C LEU A 77 -2.23 11.19 -6.98
N GLY A 78 -1.81 9.94 -7.18
CA GLY A 78 -1.78 9.30 -8.50
C GLY A 78 -0.77 9.91 -9.47
N LYS A 79 0.23 10.63 -8.95
CA LYS A 79 1.27 11.27 -9.76
C LYS A 79 2.51 10.39 -9.83
N GLU A 80 3.01 10.18 -11.05
CA GLU A 80 4.27 9.49 -11.29
C GLU A 80 5.45 10.16 -10.58
N PRO A 81 6.55 9.42 -10.33
CA PRO A 81 6.74 7.99 -10.61
C PRO A 81 6.11 7.06 -9.56
N VAL A 82 5.74 5.83 -9.97
CA VAL A 82 5.29 4.74 -9.07
C VAL A 82 6.29 4.45 -7.95
N PHE A 83 7.59 4.47 -8.26
CA PHE A 83 8.68 4.26 -7.30
C PHE A 83 9.34 5.59 -6.96
N ASP A 84 9.65 5.81 -5.69
CA ASP A 84 10.35 7.02 -5.26
C ASP A 84 11.81 7.01 -5.78
N PRO A 85 12.20 7.98 -6.64
CA PRO A 85 13.55 8.04 -7.20
C PRO A 85 14.62 8.37 -6.16
N LYS A 86 14.23 8.88 -4.99
CA LYS A 86 15.13 9.21 -3.88
C LYS A 86 15.26 8.07 -2.88
N TRP A 87 14.48 6.99 -3.00
CA TRP A 87 14.58 5.85 -2.12
C TRP A 87 15.94 5.15 -2.26
N LYS A 88 16.60 4.88 -1.13
CA LYS A 88 17.98 4.35 -1.07
C LYS A 88 18.07 2.88 -0.65
N GLY A 89 16.94 2.18 -0.57
CA GLY A 89 16.88 0.80 -0.06
C GLY A 89 16.29 0.73 1.34
N GLY A 90 15.47 -0.29 1.59
CA GLY A 90 14.78 -0.52 2.85
C GLY A 90 15.76 -1.04 3.89
N GLY A 91 16.07 -0.21 4.88
CA GLY A 91 16.85 -0.60 6.04
C GLY A 91 16.04 -1.49 6.97
N LYS A 92 16.26 -2.80 6.89
CA LYS A 92 16.25 -3.72 8.03
C LYS A 92 17.36 -4.73 7.85
#